data_AF-A0A1J5P6V2-F1
#
_entry.id   AF-A0A1J5P6V2-F1
#
_cell.length_a   1.000
_cell.length_b   1.000
_cell.length_c   1.000
_cell.angle_alpha   90.00
_cell.angle_beta   90.00
_cell.angle_gamma   90.00
#
_symmetry.space_group_name_H-M   'P 1'
#
loop_
_entity.id
_entity.type
_entity.pdbx_description
1 polymer ?
#
loop_
_entity_poly.entity_id
_entity_poly.type
_entity_poly.pdbx_seq_one_letter_code
_entity_poly.pdbx_strand_id
1 'polypeptide(L)' 'MQLKVYEEAEKSFDSIFLILDVGGLDPKLDRILELKNERVSNSERTPEIVVVDAKRKPSASKR' A
#
# COMPACT_ATOMS: atom_id res chain seq x y z
N MET A 1 -5.33 3.81 -26.92
CA MET A 1 -6.39 3.98 -25.91
C MET A 1 -5.92 3.34 -24.61
N GLN A 2 -5.07 4.05 -23.86
CA GLN A 2 -4.52 3.57 -22.59
C GLN A 2 -5.06 4.40 -21.41
N LEU A 3 -5.28 5.70 -21.63
CA LEU A 3 -5.86 6.62 -20.64
C LEU A 3 -7.23 6.14 -20.11
N LYS A 4 -8.12 5.64 -20.98
CA LYS A 4 -9.44 5.14 -20.55
C LYS A 4 -9.36 3.95 -19.58
N VAL A 5 -8.35 3.10 -19.70
CA VAL A 5 -8.15 1.96 -18.80
C VAL A 5 -7.71 2.43 -17.42
N TYR A 6 -6.86 3.46 -17.34
CA TYR A 6 -6.51 4.09 -16.06
C TYR A 6 -7.69 4.83 -15.43
N GLU A 7 -8.48 5.54 -16.23
CA GLU A 7 -9.66 6.27 -15.75
C GLU A 7 -10.77 5.33 -15.27
N GLU A 8 -10.97 4.19 -15.93
CA GLU A 8 -11.91 3.15 -15.48
C GLU A 8 -11.39 2.38 -14.27
N ALA A 9 -10.07 2.17 -14.15
CA ALA A 9 -9.44 1.62 -12.95
C ALA A 9 -9.51 2.58 -11.74
N GLU A 10 -9.46 3.90 -11.97
CA GLU A 10 -9.73 4.91 -10.94
C GLU A 10 -11.21 4.92 -10.50
N LYS A 11 -12.14 4.62 -11.43
CA LYS A 11 -13.58 4.52 -11.13
C LYS A 11 -13.96 3.20 -10.46
N SER A 12 -13.22 2.12 -10.71
CA SER A 12 -13.36 0.88 -9.94
C SER A 12 -12.73 1.07 -8.57
N PHE A 13 -13.56 0.99 -7.53
CA PHE A 13 -13.19 1.14 -6.11
C PHE A 13 -12.27 0.03 -5.57
N ASP A 14 -11.58 -0.72 -6.45
CA ASP A 14 -10.60 -1.76 -6.13
C ASP A 14 -9.17 -1.19 -6.19
N SER A 15 -8.96 -0.03 -5.58
CA SER A 15 -7.64 0.60 -5.51
C SER A 15 -6.73 -0.25 -4.61
N ILE A 16 -5.56 -0.64 -5.09
CA ILE A 16 -4.53 -1.29 -4.27
C ILE A 16 -3.48 -0.25 -3.91
N PHE A 17 -3.27 -0.01 -2.62
CA PHE A 17 -2.17 0.81 -2.09
C PHE A 17 -0.95 -0.07 -1.87
N LEU A 18 0.03 0.06 -2.77
CA LEU A 18 1.34 -0.56 -2.61
C LEU A 18 2.26 0.37 -1.82
N ILE A 19 2.72 -0.08 -0.65
CA ILE A 19 3.66 0.66 0.20
C ILE A 19 5.00 -0.08 0.19
N LEU A 20 6.07 0.60 -0.23
CA LEU A 20 7.43 0.07 -0.21
C LEU A 20 8.15 0.59 1.04
N ASP A 21 8.46 -0.28 2.00
CA ASP A 21 9.26 0.06 3.18
C ASP A 21 10.75 0.05 2.84
N VAL A 22 11.35 1.22 2.73
CA VAL A 22 12.81 1.39 2.54
C VAL A 22 13.56 1.70 3.84
N GLY A 23 12.86 1.67 4.99
CA GLY A 23 13.36 1.99 6.33
C GLY A 23 12.56 3.10 7.01
N GLY A 24 12.30 2.94 8.32
CA GLY A 24 11.67 3.96 9.17
C GLY A 24 10.17 4.15 8.96
N LEU A 25 9.50 3.17 8.36
CA LEU A 25 8.07 3.24 8.05
C LEU A 25 7.16 2.93 9.25
N ASP A 26 7.66 2.23 10.28
CA ASP A 26 6.84 1.61 11.34
C ASP A 26 5.77 2.55 11.93
N PRO A 27 6.07 3.76 12.45
CA PRO A 27 5.05 4.61 13.07
C PRO A 27 4.02 5.17 12.07
N LYS A 28 4.41 5.32 10.80
CA LYS A 28 3.54 5.82 9.73
C LYS A 28 2.64 4.73 9.21
N LEU A 29 3.15 3.50 9.12
CA LEU A 29 2.36 2.34 8.73
C LEU A 29 1.30 2.05 9.78
N ASP A 30 1.64 2.11 11.06
CA ASP A 30 0.68 1.91 12.15
C ASP A 30 -0.49 2.90 12.03
N ARG A 31 -0.20 4.18 11.79
CA ARG A 31 -1.24 5.20 11.59
C ARG A 31 -2.13 4.93 10.38
N ILE A 32 -1.56 4.45 9.28
CA ILE A 32 -2.32 4.10 8.07
C ILE A 32 -3.24 2.89 8.34
N LEU A 33 -2.74 1.90 9.08
CA LEU A 33 -3.50 0.72 9.45
C LEU A 33 -4.62 1.04 10.44
N GLU A 34 -4.38 1.94 11.40
CA GLU A 34 -5.42 2.47 12.30
C GLU A 34 -6.57 3.11 11.52
N LEU A 35 -6.25 4.04 10.61
CA LEU A 35 -7.25 4.71 9.78
C LEU A 35 -8.02 3.73 8.88
N LYS A 36 -7.34 2.70 8.37
CA LYS A 36 -8.01 1.62 7.63
C LYS A 36 -8.97 0.86 8.54
N ASN A 37 -8.53 0.44 9.73
CA ASN A 37 -9.34 -0.33 10.66
C ASN A 37 -10.55 0.46 11.16
N GLU A 38 -10.41 1.76 11.41
CA GLU A 38 -11.51 2.66 11.74
C GLU A 38 -12.58 2.67 10.63
N ARG A 39 -12.17 2.83 9.37
CA ARG A 39 -13.08 2.82 8.22
C ARG A 39 -13.75 1.46 8.00
N VAL A 40 -12.99 0.37 8.11
CA VAL A 40 -13.54 -1.01 8.04
C VAL A 40 -14.58 -1.22 9.15
N SER A 41 -14.31 -0.73 10.37
CA SER A 41 -15.25 -0.85 11.49
C SER A 41 -16.55 -0.08 11.27
N ASN A 42 -16.48 1.02 10.50
CA ASN A 42 -17.64 1.80 10.09
C ASN A 42 -18.38 1.21 8.86
N SER A 43 -18.04 -0.01 8.44
CA SER A 43 -18.57 -0.64 7.21
C SER A 43 -18.29 0.15 5.93
N GLU A 44 -17.30 1.05 5.97
CA GLU A 44 -16.83 1.75 4.78
C GLU A 44 -15.91 0.82 3.98
N ARG A 45 -16.01 0.87 2.65
CA ARG A 45 -15.08 0.14 1.79
C ARG A 45 -13.72 0.81 1.89
N THR A 46 -12.71 0.05 2.31
CA THR A 46 -11.32 0.48 2.28
C THR A 46 -10.55 -0.24 1.18
N PRO A 47 -9.66 0.48 0.48
CA PRO A 47 -8.78 -0.14 -0.50
C PRO A 47 -7.79 -1.13 0.14
N GLU A 48 -7.33 -2.10 -0.64
CA GLU A 48 -6.37 -3.10 -0.18
C GLU A 48 -5.00 -2.44 0.03
N ILE A 49 -4.29 -2.78 1.12
CA ILE A 49 -2.96 -2.25 1.41
C ILE A 49 -1.97 -3.41 1.38
N VAL A 50 -1.01 -3.34 0.47
CA VAL A 50 0.08 -4.30 0.32
C VAL A 50 1.38 -3.62 0.73
N VAL A 51 2.05 -4.15 1.74
CA VAL A 51 3.34 -3.63 2.22
C VAL A 51 4.45 -4.57 1.77
N VAL A 52 5.46 -4.02 1.11
CA VAL A 52 6.65 -4.77 0.65
C VAL A 52 7.88 -4.23 1.37
N ASP A 53 8.63 -5.12 2.02
CA ASP A 53 9.96 -4.80 2.56
C ASP A 53 10.95 -4.62 1.43
N ALA A 54 11.32 -3.36 1.19
CA ALA A 54 12.28 -2.92 0.19
C ALA A 54 13.61 -2.48 0.82
N LYS A 55 13.89 -2.86 2.08
CA LYS A 55 15.18 -2.59 2.73
C LYS A 55 16.30 -3.22 1.91
N ARG A 56 17.36 -2.46 1.66
CA ARG A 56 18.53 -2.94 0.93
C ARG A 56 19.17 -4.09 1.70
N LYS A 57 18.94 -5.33 1.25
CA LYS A 57 19.72 -6.48 1.72
C LYS A 57 21.14 -6.37 1.15
N PRO A 58 22.19 -6.46 1.97
CA PRO A 58 23.54 -6.55 1.44
C PRO A 58 23.63 -7.79 0.53
N SER A 59 24.14 -7.61 -0.69
CA SER A 59 24.25 -8.69 -1.66
C SER A 59 25.12 -9.81 -1.11
N ALA A 60 24.65 -11.06 -1.23
CA ALA A 60 25.42 -12.25 -0.84
C ALA A 60 26.79 -12.36 -1.55
N SER A 61 26.98 -11.65 -2.66
CA SER A 61 28.22 -11.56 -3.44
C SER A 61 29.31 -10.66 -2.85
N LYS A 62 29.17 -10.23 -1.58
CA LYS A 62 30.19 -9.48 -0.82
C LYS A 62 30.77 -10.27 0.36
N ARG A 63 30.58 -11.60 0.38
CA ARG A 63 31.24 -12.51 1.32
C ARG A 63 32.30 -13.34 0.60
#